data_AF-A0A971S803-F1
#
_entry.id   AF-A0A971S803-F1
#
_cell.length_a   1.000
_cell.length_b   1.000
_cell.length_c   1.000
_cell.angle_alpha   90.00
_cell.angle_beta   90.00
_cell.angle_gamma   90.00
#
_symmetry.space_group_name_H-M   'P 1'
#
loop_
_entity.id
_entity.type
_entity.pdbx_description
1 polymer ?
#
loop_
_entity_poly.entity_id
_entity_poly.type
_entity_poly.pdbx_seq_one_letter_code
_entity_poly.pdbx_strand_id
1 'polypeptide(L)'
;MSSKSNIYKKIIREYEYKRMESEEMLKDKIENLYKEIPLIEEIDDQIRKIAIKSGLDLLRGKNVDYATELEDLKGAKTAQLLLHGYPEDFLEPLYYCEKCKDTGFIESEECTCFKQEIAKEYYKMSNLEKILERENFSTFNFSLFSDIEDEMLGTSPRKNIEIIHKASLKF
;
A
#
# COMPACT_ATOMS: atom_id res chain seq x y z
N MET A 1 0.02 -19.04 25.63
CA MET A 1 0.87 -18.19 24.77
C MET A 1 0.62 -18.42 23.25
N SER A 2 -0.61 -18.67 22.79
CA SER A 2 -0.85 -19.20 21.42
C SER A 2 -1.73 -18.34 20.50
N SER A 3 -2.58 -17.45 21.03
CA SER A 3 -3.53 -16.66 20.23
C SER A 3 -2.87 -15.53 19.41
N LYS A 4 -2.03 -14.70 20.03
CA LYS A 4 -1.36 -13.55 19.36
C LYS A 4 -0.48 -13.97 18.18
N SER A 5 0.24 -15.08 18.31
CA SER A 5 1.09 -15.61 17.22
C SER A 5 0.25 -16.18 16.06
N ASN A 6 -0.95 -16.69 16.32
CA ASN A 6 -1.83 -17.23 15.29
C ASN A 6 -2.47 -16.11 14.44
N ILE A 7 -3.00 -15.07 15.10
CA ILE A 7 -3.54 -13.87 14.42
C ILE A 7 -2.49 -13.25 13.51
N TYR A 8 -1.27 -13.09 14.01
CA TYR A 8 -0.17 -12.50 13.26
C TYR A 8 0.15 -13.30 11.98
N LYS A 9 0.24 -14.64 12.10
CA LYS A 9 0.48 -15.53 10.95
C LYS A 9 -0.68 -15.51 9.95
N LYS A 10 -1.91 -15.42 10.43
CA LYS A 10 -3.11 -15.31 9.58
C LYS A 10 -3.04 -14.04 8.73
N ILE A 11 -2.82 -12.88 9.36
CA ILE A 11 -2.78 -11.60 8.64
C ILE A 11 -1.60 -11.55 7.66
N ILE A 12 -0.43 -12.08 8.02
CA ILE A 12 0.70 -12.18 7.07
C ILE A 12 0.32 -12.98 5.82
N ARG A 13 -0.36 -14.12 5.99
CA ARG A 13 -0.84 -14.92 4.84
C ARG A 13 -1.86 -14.19 3.99
N GLU A 14 -2.74 -13.40 4.60
CA GLU A 14 -3.68 -12.56 3.86
C GLU A 14 -2.96 -11.48 3.04
N TYR A 15 -1.89 -10.90 3.59
CA TYR A 15 -1.04 -9.94 2.89
C TYR A 15 -0.25 -10.60 1.74
N GLU A 16 0.27 -11.80 1.96
CA GLU A 16 0.87 -12.63 0.90
C GLU A 16 -0.13 -12.90 -0.24
N TYR A 17 -1.36 -13.28 0.10
CA TYR A 17 -2.41 -13.53 -0.89
C TYR A 17 -2.74 -12.29 -1.71
N LYS A 18 -2.88 -11.12 -1.07
CA LYS A 18 -3.12 -9.84 -1.78
C LYS A 18 -2.02 -9.50 -2.77
N ARG A 19 -0.75 -9.75 -2.41
CA ARG A 19 0.38 -9.54 -3.33
C ARG A 19 0.36 -10.52 -4.49
N MET A 20 0.10 -11.80 -4.22
CA MET A 20 -0.02 -12.82 -5.28
C MET A 20 -1.13 -12.46 -6.27
N GLU A 21 -2.29 -12.04 -5.78
CA GLU A 21 -3.41 -11.60 -6.62
C GLU A 21 -3.03 -10.37 -7.47
N SER A 22 -2.38 -9.37 -6.88
CA SER A 22 -1.92 -8.19 -7.61
C SER A 22 -0.87 -8.53 -8.69
N GLU A 23 0.06 -9.44 -8.38
CA GLU A 23 1.06 -9.93 -9.34
C GLU A 23 0.41 -10.69 -10.51
N GLU A 24 -0.58 -11.53 -10.22
CA GLU A 24 -1.34 -12.26 -11.26
C GLU A 24 -2.12 -11.29 -12.15
N MET A 25 -2.84 -10.33 -11.56
CA MET A 25 -3.54 -9.29 -12.33
C MET A 25 -2.60 -8.45 -13.19
N LEU A 26 -1.42 -8.09 -12.67
CA LEU A 26 -0.42 -7.35 -13.42
C LEU A 26 0.13 -8.17 -14.59
N LYS A 27 0.39 -9.46 -14.36
CA LYS A 27 0.85 -10.36 -15.42
C LYS A 27 -0.17 -10.45 -16.55
N ASP A 28 -1.46 -10.63 -16.23
CA ASP A 28 -2.53 -10.66 -17.23
C ASP A 28 -2.65 -9.35 -17.99
N LYS A 29 -2.52 -8.20 -17.31
CA LYS A 29 -2.47 -6.88 -17.95
C LYS A 29 -1.31 -6.78 -18.94
N ILE A 30 -0.10 -7.20 -18.54
CA ILE A 30 1.09 -7.18 -19.39
C ILE A 30 0.90 -8.09 -20.61
N GLU A 31 0.41 -9.31 -20.41
CA GLU A 31 0.18 -10.26 -21.51
C GLU A 31 -0.84 -9.72 -22.52
N ASN A 32 -1.89 -9.03 -22.06
CA ASN A 32 -2.85 -8.38 -22.95
C ASN A 32 -2.25 -7.15 -23.64
N LEU A 33 -1.47 -6.35 -22.91
CA LEU A 33 -0.78 -5.20 -23.47
C LEU A 33 0.18 -5.59 -24.59
N TYR A 34 0.92 -6.69 -24.45
CA TYR A 34 1.81 -7.19 -25.51
C TYR A 34 1.04 -7.63 -26.76
N LYS A 35 -0.16 -8.19 -26.60
CA LYS A 35 -1.02 -8.54 -27.75
C LYS A 35 -1.54 -7.29 -28.47
N GLU A 36 -1.85 -6.24 -27.74
CA GLU A 36 -2.35 -4.97 -28.29
C GLU A 36 -1.24 -4.10 -28.87
N ILE A 37 -0.09 -4.04 -28.20
CA ILE A 37 1.08 -3.21 -28.54
C ILE A 37 2.34 -4.08 -28.52
N PRO A 38 2.58 -4.91 -29.56
CA PRO A 38 3.75 -5.79 -29.63
C PRO A 38 5.10 -5.05 -29.50
N LEU A 39 5.14 -3.78 -29.89
CA LEU A 39 6.32 -2.94 -29.77
C LEU A 39 6.81 -2.79 -28.31
N ILE A 40 5.91 -2.82 -27.33
CA ILE A 40 6.30 -2.77 -25.90
C ILE A 40 7.06 -4.05 -25.52
N GLU A 41 6.64 -5.22 -26.01
CA GLU A 41 7.34 -6.49 -25.79
C GLU A 41 8.75 -6.45 -26.42
N GLU A 42 8.88 -5.90 -27.63
CA GLU A 42 10.17 -5.72 -28.30
C GLU A 42 11.12 -4.82 -27.51
N ILE A 43 10.62 -3.71 -26.96
CA ILE A 43 11.41 -2.81 -26.11
C ILE A 43 11.87 -3.54 -24.84
N ASP A 44 10.98 -4.29 -24.18
CA ASP A 44 11.33 -5.07 -22.98
C ASP A 44 12.37 -6.16 -23.30
N ASP A 45 12.30 -6.77 -24.48
CA ASP A 45 13.33 -7.70 -24.98
C ASP A 45 14.69 -7.03 -25.19
N GLN A 46 14.72 -5.80 -25.72
CA GLN A 46 15.95 -5.03 -25.89
C GLN A 46 16.56 -4.68 -24.53
N ILE A 47 15.75 -4.22 -23.58
CA ILE A 47 16.19 -3.95 -22.20
C ILE A 47 16.79 -5.22 -21.57
N ARG A 48 16.13 -6.39 -21.71
CA ARG A 48 16.65 -7.68 -21.21
C ARG A 48 18.02 -8.03 -21.83
N LYS A 49 18.16 -7.86 -23.15
CA LYS A 49 19.42 -8.12 -23.87
C LYS A 49 20.54 -7.22 -23.38
N ILE A 50 20.27 -5.93 -23.17
CA ILE A 50 21.25 -4.97 -22.63
C ILE A 50 21.65 -5.37 -21.22
N ALA A 51 20.71 -5.75 -20.35
CA ALA A 51 21.02 -6.17 -18.99
C ALA A 51 21.96 -7.39 -18.96
N ILE A 52 21.69 -8.41 -19.80
CA ILE A 52 22.56 -9.59 -19.94
C ILE A 52 23.94 -9.18 -20.48
N LYS A 53 23.98 -8.36 -21.53
CA LYS A 53 25.22 -7.88 -22.14
C LYS A 53 26.07 -7.08 -21.15
N SER A 54 25.44 -6.19 -20.38
CA SER A 54 26.07 -5.42 -19.31
C SER A 54 26.69 -6.32 -18.25
N GLY A 55 25.98 -7.35 -17.80
CA GLY A 55 26.53 -8.33 -16.85
C GLY A 55 27.73 -9.10 -17.41
N LEU A 56 27.65 -9.53 -18.67
CA LEU A 56 28.76 -10.23 -19.35
C LEU A 56 29.98 -9.34 -19.55
N ASP A 57 29.79 -8.08 -19.92
CA ASP A 57 30.88 -7.13 -20.13
C ASP A 57 31.57 -6.80 -18.79
N LEU A 58 30.82 -6.65 -17.70
CA LEU A 58 31.37 -6.48 -16.35
C LEU A 58 32.25 -7.67 -15.95
N LEU A 59 31.78 -8.92 -16.17
CA LEU A 59 32.56 -10.13 -15.90
C LEU A 59 33.85 -10.21 -16.74
N ARG A 60 33.84 -9.60 -17.92
CA ARG A 60 35.02 -9.50 -18.81
C ARG A 60 35.92 -8.31 -18.48
N GLY A 61 35.63 -7.56 -17.40
CA GLY A 61 36.39 -6.38 -16.99
C GLY A 61 36.22 -5.18 -17.91
N LYS A 62 35.19 -5.16 -18.77
CA LYS A 62 34.86 -3.99 -19.58
C LYS A 62 33.97 -3.05 -18.78
N ASN A 63 34.24 -1.76 -18.90
CA ASN A 63 33.39 -0.72 -18.35
C ASN A 63 32.69 0.00 -19.51
N VAL A 64 31.54 -0.54 -19.91
CA VAL A 64 30.69 0.03 -20.96
C VAL A 64 29.49 0.66 -20.26
N ASP A 65 29.21 1.92 -20.59
CA ASP A 65 28.02 2.60 -20.08
C ASP A 65 26.82 2.30 -20.99
N TYR A 66 25.79 1.73 -20.39
CA TYR A 66 24.51 1.41 -21.04
C TYR A 66 23.38 2.34 -20.57
N ALA A 67 23.66 3.34 -19.74
CA ALA A 67 22.65 4.18 -19.11
C ALA A 67 21.79 4.93 -20.12
N THR A 68 22.41 5.58 -21.12
CA THR A 68 21.68 6.34 -22.15
C THR A 68 20.76 5.44 -22.98
N GLU A 69 21.26 4.29 -23.44
CA GLU A 69 20.46 3.35 -24.24
C GLU A 69 19.27 2.80 -23.43
N LEU A 70 19.46 2.52 -22.14
CA LEU A 70 18.37 2.11 -21.24
C LEU A 70 17.36 3.22 -20.98
N GLU A 71 17.81 4.47 -20.88
CA GLU A 71 16.94 5.63 -20.68
C GLU A 71 16.09 5.91 -21.92
N ASP A 72 16.68 5.83 -23.12
CA ASP A 72 15.98 5.97 -24.40
C ASP A 72 14.90 4.88 -24.56
N LEU A 73 15.22 3.63 -24.22
CA LEU A 73 14.24 2.53 -24.29
C LEU A 73 13.10 2.69 -23.28
N LYS A 74 13.41 3.14 -22.06
CA LYS A 74 12.38 3.45 -21.07
C LYS A 74 11.47 4.59 -21.55
N GLY A 75 12.06 5.65 -22.10
CA GLY A 75 11.31 6.77 -22.68
C GLY A 75 10.42 6.34 -23.85
N ALA A 76 10.94 5.48 -24.73
CA ALA A 76 10.16 4.90 -25.83
C ALA A 76 8.98 4.07 -25.32
N LYS A 77 9.19 3.26 -24.27
CA LYS A 77 8.12 2.47 -23.63
C LYS A 77 7.03 3.36 -23.06
N THR A 78 7.38 4.39 -22.29
CA THR A 78 6.42 5.35 -21.75
C THR A 78 5.67 6.07 -22.86
N ALA A 79 6.35 6.48 -23.93
CA ALA A 79 5.71 7.13 -25.08
C ALA A 79 4.68 6.22 -25.77
N GLN A 80 4.96 4.92 -25.90
CA GLN A 80 4.01 3.95 -26.46
C GLN A 80 2.77 3.78 -25.56
N LEU A 81 2.95 3.68 -24.25
CA LEU A 81 1.84 3.62 -23.31
C LEU A 81 0.91 4.83 -23.46
N LEU A 82 1.49 6.04 -23.41
CA LEU A 82 0.74 7.29 -23.51
C LEU A 82 0.05 7.45 -24.87
N LEU A 83 0.71 7.06 -25.96
CA LEU A 83 0.15 7.12 -27.32
C LEU A 83 -1.11 6.26 -27.46
N HIS A 84 -1.15 5.12 -26.77
CA HIS A 84 -2.29 4.20 -26.75
C HIS A 84 -3.30 4.51 -25.64
N GLY A 85 -3.13 5.60 -24.91
CA GLY A 85 -4.08 6.06 -23.88
C GLY A 85 -3.91 5.41 -22.51
N TYR A 86 -2.82 4.68 -22.30
CA TYR A 86 -2.47 4.11 -21.00
C TYR A 86 -1.66 5.12 -20.17
N PRO A 87 -1.87 5.20 -18.84
CA PRO A 87 -1.05 6.03 -17.98
C PRO A 87 0.36 5.43 -17.84
N GLU A 88 1.33 6.25 -17.41
CA GLU A 88 2.73 5.82 -17.25
C GLU A 88 2.90 4.72 -16.19
N ASP A 89 2.07 4.74 -15.15
CA ASP A 89 2.04 3.77 -14.05
C ASP A 89 1.21 2.51 -14.36
N PHE A 90 0.72 2.35 -15.60
CA PHE A 90 -0.16 1.23 -15.98
C PHE A 90 0.46 -0.15 -15.73
N LEU A 91 1.79 -0.23 -15.77
CA LEU A 91 2.58 -1.43 -15.57
C LEU A 91 3.07 -1.62 -14.14
N GLU A 92 2.60 -0.80 -13.20
CA GLU A 92 2.89 -0.97 -11.78
C GLU A 92 1.83 -1.86 -11.11
N PRO A 93 2.24 -2.73 -10.16
CA PRO A 93 1.30 -3.50 -9.35
C PRO A 93 0.50 -2.57 -8.45
N LEU A 94 -0.79 -2.87 -8.29
CA LEU A 94 -1.67 -2.14 -7.38
C LEU A 94 -1.55 -2.73 -5.97
N TYR A 95 -1.42 -1.88 -4.96
CA TYR A 95 -1.35 -2.32 -3.57
C TYR A 95 -2.55 -1.80 -2.78
N TYR A 96 -3.06 -2.62 -1.87
CA TYR A 96 -4.09 -2.17 -0.93
C TYR A 96 -3.52 -1.13 0.05
N CYS A 97 -2.24 -1.25 0.40
CA CYS A 97 -1.50 -0.28 1.18
C CYS A 97 -0.23 0.16 0.46
N GLU A 98 -0.29 1.33 -0.17
CA GLU A 98 0.85 1.97 -0.85
C GLU A 98 2.08 2.16 0.06
N LYS A 99 1.87 2.35 1.37
CA LYS A 99 2.97 2.60 2.33
C LYS A 99 3.86 1.38 2.54
N CYS A 100 3.25 0.20 2.69
CA CYS A 100 3.99 -1.04 2.95
C CYS A 100 4.02 -1.98 1.75
N LYS A 101 3.36 -1.62 0.63
CA LYS A 101 3.17 -2.48 -0.54
C LYS A 101 2.65 -3.86 -0.17
N ASP A 102 1.65 -3.85 0.70
CA ASP A 102 1.04 -5.05 1.29
C ASP A 102 2.04 -6.03 1.91
N THR A 103 3.19 -5.57 2.42
CA THR A 103 4.09 -6.41 3.25
C THR A 103 3.67 -6.44 4.71
N GLY A 104 2.95 -5.41 5.16
CA GLY A 104 2.59 -5.21 6.57
C GLY A 104 3.67 -4.52 7.39
N PHE A 105 4.83 -4.22 6.79
CA PHE A 105 5.98 -3.61 7.47
C PHE A 105 6.53 -2.43 6.67
N ILE A 106 7.04 -1.44 7.40
CA ILE A 106 7.87 -0.37 6.83
C ILE A 106 9.21 -0.51 7.52
N GLU A 107 10.24 -0.89 6.76
CA GLU A 107 11.54 -1.31 7.29
C GLU A 107 11.40 -2.45 8.31
N SER A 108 11.57 -2.16 9.60
CA SER A 108 11.43 -3.11 10.71
C SER A 108 10.21 -2.85 11.58
N GLU A 109 9.38 -1.86 11.24
CA GLU A 109 8.20 -1.50 12.02
C GLU A 109 6.91 -2.00 11.38
N GLU A 110 5.95 -2.43 12.21
CA GLU A 110 4.61 -2.78 11.77
C GLU A 110 3.93 -1.55 11.15
N CYS A 111 3.45 -1.70 9.92
CA CYS A 111 2.68 -0.68 9.22
C CYS A 111 1.37 -0.39 9.97
N THR A 112 0.86 0.84 9.85
CA THR A 112 -0.42 1.23 10.44
C THR A 112 -1.58 0.35 9.94
N CYS A 113 -1.58 -0.05 8.66
CA CYS A 113 -2.59 -0.96 8.13
C CYS A 113 -2.55 -2.33 8.82
N PHE A 114 -1.35 -2.83 9.12
CA PHE A 114 -1.15 -4.14 9.75
C PHE A 114 -1.61 -4.12 11.21
N LYS A 115 -1.28 -3.04 11.95
CA LYS A 115 -1.80 -2.81 13.31
C LYS A 115 -3.33 -2.72 13.33
N GLN A 116 -3.94 -2.09 12.33
CA GLN A 116 -5.39 -2.02 12.18
C GLN A 116 -6.01 -3.40 11.92
N GLU A 117 -5.42 -4.22 11.05
CA GLU A 117 -5.92 -5.59 10.83
C GLU A 117 -5.78 -6.47 12.08
N ILE A 118 -4.70 -6.33 12.85
CA ILE A 118 -4.55 -7.00 14.15
C ILE A 118 -5.68 -6.58 15.10
N ALA A 119 -5.94 -5.28 15.22
CA ALA A 119 -7.01 -4.76 16.07
C ALA A 119 -8.38 -5.30 15.64
N LYS A 120 -8.67 -5.29 14.33
CA LYS A 120 -9.91 -5.85 13.77
C LYS A 120 -10.08 -7.32 14.14
N GLU A 121 -9.04 -8.14 14.01
CA GLU A 121 -9.13 -9.56 14.35
C GLU A 121 -9.39 -9.77 15.86
N TYR A 122 -8.76 -8.98 16.74
CA TYR A 122 -9.05 -9.03 18.17
C TYR A 122 -10.50 -8.66 18.50
N TYR A 123 -11.07 -7.67 17.81
CA TYR A 123 -12.46 -7.28 18.00
C TYR A 123 -13.43 -8.37 17.53
N LYS A 124 -13.14 -9.02 16.40
CA LYS A 124 -13.90 -10.18 15.91
C LYS A 124 -13.92 -11.31 16.93
N MET A 125 -12.76 -11.65 17.49
CA MET A 125 -12.66 -12.69 18.52
C MET A 125 -13.42 -12.36 19.80
N SER A 126 -13.59 -11.07 20.11
CA SER A 126 -14.30 -10.60 21.32
C SER A 126 -15.80 -10.43 21.10
N ASN A 127 -16.34 -10.73 19.90
CA ASN A 127 -17.71 -10.42 19.47
C ASN A 127 -18.08 -8.92 19.63
N LEU A 128 -17.09 -8.03 19.70
CA LEU A 128 -17.29 -6.59 19.85
C LEU A 128 -17.50 -5.87 18.51
N GLU A 129 -17.32 -6.57 17.39
CA GLU A 129 -17.41 -5.98 16.04
C GLU A 129 -18.72 -5.21 15.82
N LYS A 130 -19.87 -5.81 16.17
CA LYS A 130 -21.19 -5.15 16.07
C LYS A 130 -21.39 -4.01 17.07
N ILE A 131 -20.72 -4.09 18.23
CA ILE A 131 -20.80 -3.02 19.24
C ILE A 131 -20.02 -1.81 18.74
N LEU A 132 -18.88 -1.99 18.07
CA LEU A 132 -18.07 -0.90 17.52
C LEU A 132 -18.74 -0.17 16.35
N GLU A 133 -19.68 -0.80 15.63
CA GLU A 133 -20.49 -0.09 14.63
C GLU A 133 -21.35 1.01 15.27
N ARG A 134 -21.77 0.81 16.53
CA ARG A 134 -22.64 1.72 17.28
C ARG A 134 -21.90 2.58 18.29
N GLU A 135 -20.94 2.01 19.02
CA GLU A 135 -20.23 2.63 20.13
C GLU A 135 -18.83 3.04 19.65
N ASN A 136 -18.77 4.15 18.92
CA ASN A 136 -17.54 4.70 18.36
C ASN A 136 -17.55 6.24 18.41
N PHE A 137 -16.46 6.88 18.02
CA PHE A 137 -16.39 8.34 18.04
C PHE A 137 -17.39 9.02 17.09
N SER A 138 -17.82 8.39 16.00
CA SER A 138 -18.80 9.01 15.07
C SER A 138 -20.21 9.15 15.66
N THR A 139 -20.58 8.30 16.61
CA THR A 139 -21.86 8.31 17.32
C THR A 139 -21.77 8.97 18.71
N PHE A 140 -20.65 9.61 19.01
CA PHE A 140 -20.39 10.19 20.32
C PHE A 140 -21.38 11.30 20.67
N ASN A 141 -22.05 11.19 21.81
CA ASN A 141 -23.01 12.19 22.26
C ASN A 141 -22.38 13.22 23.20
N PHE A 142 -22.09 14.41 22.67
CA PHE A 142 -21.55 15.54 23.43
C PHE A 142 -22.51 16.08 24.51
N SER A 143 -23.81 15.84 24.39
CA SER A 143 -24.81 16.33 25.35
C SER A 143 -24.66 15.70 26.74
N LEU A 144 -23.93 14.58 26.84
CA LEU A 144 -23.61 13.94 28.12
C LEU A 144 -22.61 14.74 28.97
N PHE A 145 -21.94 15.73 28.37
CA PHE A 145 -20.98 16.59 29.04
C PHE A 145 -21.56 17.98 29.27
N SER A 146 -21.29 18.53 30.45
CA SER A 146 -21.70 19.88 30.82
C SER A 146 -21.02 20.93 29.93
N ASP A 147 -21.75 21.96 29.52
CA ASP A 147 -21.19 23.15 28.88
C ASP A 147 -20.79 24.24 29.88
N ILE A 148 -21.01 24.02 31.18
CA ILE A 148 -20.56 24.92 32.24
C ILE A 148 -19.04 24.86 32.32
N GLU A 149 -18.40 26.02 32.30
CA GLU A 149 -16.95 26.12 32.46
C GLU A 149 -16.53 25.64 33.85
N ASP A 150 -15.50 24.80 33.85
CA ASP A 150 -14.82 24.40 35.07
C ASP A 150 -13.72 25.44 35.37
N GLU A 151 -13.81 26.10 36.52
CA GLU A 151 -12.88 27.16 36.92
C GLU A 151 -11.41 26.69 37.01
N MET A 152 -11.17 25.41 37.31
CA MET A 152 -9.82 24.85 37.38
C MET A 152 -9.25 24.53 36.00
N LEU A 153 -10.10 24.11 35.06
CA LEU A 153 -9.68 23.72 33.71
C LEU A 153 -9.72 24.89 32.71
N GLY A 154 -10.38 26.00 33.06
CA GLY A 154 -10.54 27.16 32.18
C GLY A 154 -11.35 26.87 30.91
N THR A 155 -12.13 25.80 30.91
CA THR A 155 -12.96 25.34 29.79
C THR A 155 -14.09 24.45 30.32
N SER A 156 -15.14 24.25 29.52
CA SER A 156 -16.19 23.30 29.89
C SER A 156 -15.84 21.86 29.52
N PRO A 157 -16.33 20.86 30.27
CA PRO A 157 -16.15 19.45 29.91
C PRO A 157 -16.58 19.13 28.47
N ARG A 158 -17.68 19.72 27.98
CA ARG A 158 -18.15 19.56 26.60
C ARG A 158 -17.14 20.08 25.58
N LYS A 159 -16.63 21.30 25.79
CA LYS A 159 -15.66 21.91 24.89
C LYS A 159 -14.32 21.15 24.88
N ASN A 160 -13.91 20.62 26.03
CA ASN A 160 -12.72 19.78 26.13
C ASN A 160 -12.88 18.47 25.33
N ILE A 161 -13.99 17.75 25.49
CA ILE A 161 -14.19 16.48 24.80
C ILE A 161 -14.42 16.65 23.29
N GLU A 162 -14.99 17.78 22.84
CA GLU A 162 -15.06 18.12 21.41
C GLU A 162 -13.67 18.30 20.77
N ILE A 163 -12.72 18.88 21.50
CA ILE A 163 -11.32 19.02 21.02
C ILE A 163 -10.66 17.64 20.92
N ILE A 164 -10.81 16.81 21.96
CA ILE A 164 -10.27 15.45 21.97
C ILE A 164 -10.87 14.62 20.83
N HIS A 165 -12.19 14.66 20.66
CA HIS A 165 -12.90 13.95 19.60
C HIS A 165 -12.39 14.33 18.20
N LYS A 166 -12.23 15.63 17.91
CA LYS A 166 -11.65 16.12 16.65
C LYS A 166 -10.23 15.63 16.42
N ALA A 167 -9.44 15.48 17.48
CA ALA A 167 -8.10 14.90 17.38
C ALA A 167 -8.15 13.39 17.11
N SER A 168 -9.07 12.67 17.77
CA SER A 168 -9.23 11.22 17.60
C SER A 168 -9.64 10.81 16.20
N LEU A 169 -10.42 11.62 15.47
CA LEU A 169 -10.82 11.32 14.08
C LEU A 169 -9.69 11.42 13.05
N LYS A 170 -8.50 11.92 13.44
CA LYS A 170 -7.35 12.05 12.54
C LYS A 170 -6.42 10.84 12.54
N PHE A 171 -6.70 9.84 13.38
CA PHE A 171 -5.95 8.58 13.50
C PHE A 171 -6.72 7.43 12.87
#